data_AF-A0A3G6TMF9-F1
#
_entry.id   AF-A0A3G6TMF9-F1
#
_cell.length_a   1.000
_cell.length_b   1.000
_cell.length_c   1.000
_cell.angle_alpha   90.00
_cell.angle_beta   90.00
_cell.angle_gamma   90.00
#
_symmetry.space_group_name_H-M   'P 1'
#
loop_
_entity.id
_entity.type
_entity.pdbx_description
1 polymer ?
#
loop_
_entity_poly.entity_id
_entity_poly.type
_entity_poly.pdbx_seq_one_letter_code
_entity_poly.pdbx_strand_id
1 'polypeptide(L)'
;MAFEINYVIGNLETYFRQDEMNVLFFYAKDINLNLTKKMNYLLDKKTTYMIGNNISTDGFDSGDDLPAYFNVGDIQNVIQFITSQLIPAMQNESVNMDGKYGGTISSLINNINNYDSGDIAFMLYVSLDYVPVEMSYYISKANEIKDLLQASLNLNTPILVSYTD
;
A
#
# COMPACT_ATOMS: atom_id res chain seq x y z
N MET A 1 -17.14 -3.44 7.06
CA MET A 1 -17.25 -2.87 5.71
C MET A 1 -15.88 -3.01 5.10
N ALA A 2 -15.75 -3.73 3.98
CA ALA A 2 -14.44 -3.94 3.39
C ALA A 2 -14.12 -2.68 2.57
N PHE A 3 -13.29 -1.79 3.12
CA PHE A 3 -12.89 -0.56 2.45
C PHE A 3 -12.16 -0.91 1.15
N GLU A 4 -12.79 -0.62 0.02
CA GLU A 4 -12.20 -0.71 -1.30
C GLU A 4 -11.60 0.64 -1.67
N ILE A 5 -10.40 0.59 -2.25
CA ILE A 5 -9.67 1.76 -2.72
C ILE A 5 -9.58 1.65 -4.24
N ASN A 6 -10.26 2.55 -4.94
CA ASN A 6 -10.21 2.64 -6.39
C ASN A 6 -9.09 3.58 -6.82
N TYR A 7 -8.36 3.18 -7.85
CA TYR A 7 -7.22 3.88 -8.42
C TYR A 7 -7.48 4.14 -9.89
N VAL A 8 -7.43 5.42 -10.28
CA VAL A 8 -7.60 5.84 -11.68
C VAL A 8 -6.39 6.64 -12.15
N ILE A 9 -5.80 6.22 -13.28
CA ILE A 9 -4.70 6.92 -13.94
C ILE A 9 -4.78 6.75 -15.47
N GLY A 10 -5.17 7.81 -16.17
CA GLY A 10 -5.45 7.74 -17.61
C GLY A 10 -6.60 6.77 -17.91
N ASN A 11 -6.32 5.72 -18.68
CA ASN A 11 -7.29 4.65 -18.99
C ASN A 11 -7.14 3.41 -18.08
N LEU A 12 -6.22 3.45 -17.11
CA LEU A 12 -6.02 2.37 -16.16
C LEU A 12 -6.90 2.61 -14.93
N GLU A 13 -7.74 1.64 -14.63
CA GLU A 13 -8.61 1.60 -13.46
C GLU A 13 -8.41 0.25 -12.77
N THR A 14 -8.15 0.28 -11.46
CA THR A 14 -8.06 -0.92 -10.63
C THR A 14 -8.52 -0.62 -9.22
N TYR A 15 -8.75 -1.67 -8.43
CA TYR A 15 -9.12 -1.55 -7.04
C TYR A 15 -8.30 -2.48 -6.16
N PHE A 16 -8.03 -2.03 -4.94
CA PHE A 16 -7.46 -2.85 -3.87
C PHE A 16 -8.31 -2.76 -2.63
N ARG A 17 -8.46 -3.87 -1.91
CA ARG A 17 -9.01 -3.84 -0.57
C ARG A 17 -7.96 -3.36 0.41
N GLN A 18 -8.35 -2.48 1.32
CA GLN A 18 -7.43 -1.88 2.30
C GLN A 18 -6.76 -2.94 3.18
N ASP A 19 -7.50 -3.97 3.61
CA ASP A 19 -6.94 -5.06 4.42
C ASP A 19 -5.78 -5.76 3.70
N GLU A 20 -5.91 -5.99 2.40
CA GLU A 20 -4.91 -6.69 1.57
C GLU A 20 -3.68 -5.80 1.35
N MET A 21 -3.89 -4.49 1.13
CA MET A 21 -2.81 -3.51 1.07
C MET A 21 -2.04 -3.46 2.38
N ASN A 22 -2.73 -3.53 3.51
CA ASN A 22 -2.10 -3.51 4.83
C ASN A 22 -1.26 -4.77 5.09
N VAL A 23 -1.66 -5.95 4.60
CA VAL A 23 -0.81 -7.15 4.64
C VAL A 23 0.44 -6.96 3.79
N LEU A 24 0.30 -6.44 2.56
CA LEU A 24 1.45 -6.19 1.68
C LEU A 24 2.44 -5.18 2.31
N PHE A 25 1.92 -4.09 2.87
CA PHE A 25 2.73 -3.08 3.57
C PHE A 25 3.39 -3.65 4.83
N PHE A 26 2.69 -4.49 5.58
CA PHE A 26 3.25 -5.15 6.76
C PHE A 26 4.41 -6.09 6.41
N TYR A 27 4.35 -6.76 5.25
CA TYR A 27 5.47 -7.54 4.74
C TYR A 27 6.61 -6.65 4.23
N ALA A 28 6.29 -5.65 3.42
CA ALA A 28 7.27 -4.79 2.78
C ALA A 28 8.12 -3.99 3.78
N LYS A 29 7.55 -3.60 4.94
CA LYS A 29 8.28 -2.84 5.96
C LYS A 29 9.50 -3.58 6.52
N ASP A 30 9.46 -4.92 6.56
CA ASP A 30 10.56 -5.74 7.08
C ASP A 30 11.75 -5.74 6.12
N ILE A 31 11.52 -5.41 4.85
CA ILE A 31 12.55 -5.24 3.82
C ILE A 31 13.07 -3.80 3.84
N ASN A 32 12.16 -2.83 3.73
CA ASN A 32 12.51 -1.42 3.76
C ASN A 32 11.34 -0.53 4.20
N LEU A 33 11.32 -0.17 5.49
CA LEU A 33 10.26 0.68 6.06
C LEU A 33 10.14 2.04 5.35
N ASN A 34 11.26 2.70 5.03
CA ASN A 34 11.21 4.02 4.40
C ASN A 34 10.56 3.98 3.02
N LEU A 35 10.95 3.02 2.18
CA LEU A 35 10.35 2.84 0.86
C LEU A 35 8.90 2.35 0.93
N THR A 36 8.56 1.58 1.97
CA THR A 36 7.18 1.15 2.21
C THR A 36 6.27 2.33 2.59
N LYS A 37 6.74 3.25 3.44
CA LYS A 37 6.00 4.49 3.76
C LYS A 37 5.78 5.37 2.54
N LYS A 38 6.81 5.50 1.68
CA LYS A 38 6.67 6.19 0.40
C LYS A 38 5.67 5.51 -0.52
N MET A 39 5.71 4.19 -0.60
CA MET A 39 4.72 3.41 -1.36
C MET A 39 3.30 3.66 -0.84
N ASN A 40 3.09 3.71 0.47
CA ASN A 40 1.81 4.10 1.07
C ASN A 40 1.37 5.49 0.62
N TYR A 41 2.23 6.51 0.72
CA TYR A 41 1.88 7.88 0.29
C TYR A 41 1.52 7.98 -1.19
N LEU A 42 2.19 7.21 -2.06
CA LEU A 42 1.91 7.20 -3.49
C LEU A 42 0.60 6.46 -3.86
N LEU A 43 0.04 5.69 -2.93
CA LEU A 43 -1.16 4.86 -3.11
C LEU A 43 -2.31 5.29 -2.19
N ASP A 44 -2.14 6.39 -1.49
CA ASP A 44 -3.14 6.92 -0.58
C ASP A 44 -3.40 8.39 -0.91
N LYS A 45 -4.55 8.91 -0.46
CA LYS A 45 -4.91 10.32 -0.69
C LYS A 45 -3.78 11.22 -0.18
N LYS A 46 -3.48 12.30 -0.90
CA LYS A 46 -2.38 13.24 -0.56
C LYS A 46 -2.46 13.76 0.88
N THR A 47 -3.65 13.80 1.48
CA THR A 47 -3.88 14.11 2.89
C THR A 47 -3.03 13.24 3.82
N THR A 48 -2.79 11.97 3.50
CA THR A 48 -1.94 11.07 4.29
C THR A 48 -0.49 11.56 4.32
N TYR A 49 0.09 11.96 3.18
CA TYR A 49 1.41 12.60 3.15
C TYR A 49 1.43 13.90 3.97
N MET A 50 0.35 14.70 3.88
CA MET A 50 0.25 15.98 4.60
C MET A 50 0.24 15.75 6.12
N ILE A 51 -0.55 14.79 6.60
CA ILE A 51 -0.58 14.37 8.00
C ILE A 51 0.81 13.92 8.46
N GLY A 52 1.48 13.05 7.71
CA GLY A 52 2.81 12.54 8.05
C GLY A 52 3.90 13.63 8.10
N ASN A 53 3.66 14.78 7.47
CA ASN A 53 4.59 15.92 7.43
C ASN A 53 4.09 17.15 8.21
N ASN A 54 3.06 17.00 9.06
CA ASN A 54 2.46 18.10 9.83
C ASN A 54 2.02 19.30 8.96
N ILE A 55 1.49 19.02 7.77
CA ILE A 55 0.91 19.99 6.85
C ILE A 55 -0.60 20.01 7.06
N SER A 56 -1.20 21.21 7.17
CA SER A 56 -2.66 21.35 7.35
C SER A 56 -3.43 20.71 6.20
N THR A 57 -4.45 19.92 6.54
CA THR A 57 -5.42 19.31 5.61
C THR A 57 -6.69 20.13 5.45
N ASP A 58 -6.71 21.38 5.93
CA ASP A 58 -7.90 22.25 5.85
C ASP A 58 -8.37 22.41 4.41
N GLY A 59 -9.68 22.21 4.20
CA GLY A 59 -10.30 22.30 2.88
C GLY A 59 -10.24 21.02 2.04
N PHE A 60 -9.70 19.92 2.58
CA PHE A 60 -9.82 18.59 1.98
C PHE A 60 -10.83 17.75 2.76
N ASP A 61 -11.84 17.23 2.07
CA ASP A 61 -12.73 16.21 2.62
C ASP A 61 -12.14 14.82 2.35
N SER A 62 -12.04 13.99 3.39
CA SER A 62 -11.61 12.60 3.25
C SER A 62 -12.57 11.73 2.44
N GLY A 63 -13.84 12.14 2.31
CA GLY A 63 -14.84 11.47 1.50
C GLY A 63 -14.70 11.73 0.00
N ASP A 64 -14.13 12.87 -0.40
CA ASP A 64 -13.99 13.25 -1.81
C ASP A 64 -12.85 12.49 -2.49
N ASP A 65 -13.00 12.26 -3.80
CA ASP A 65 -11.91 11.76 -4.63
C ASP A 65 -10.73 12.74 -4.60
N LEU A 66 -9.54 12.24 -4.27
CA LEU A 66 -8.35 13.07 -4.15
C LEU A 66 -7.16 12.43 -4.84
N PRO A 67 -6.27 13.25 -5.44
CA PRO A 67 -5.02 12.74 -5.97
C PRO A 67 -4.14 12.19 -4.84
N ALA A 68 -3.38 11.14 -5.14
CA ALA A 68 -2.31 10.68 -4.29
C ALA A 68 -1.15 11.70 -4.21
N TYR A 69 -0.24 11.50 -3.26
CA TYR A 69 1.05 12.21 -3.29
C TYR A 69 1.78 11.90 -4.60
N PHE A 70 2.40 12.91 -5.21
CA PHE A 70 3.11 12.77 -6.47
C PHE A 70 4.51 13.35 -6.36
N ASN A 71 5.50 12.48 -6.51
CA ASN A 71 6.90 12.84 -6.61
C ASN A 71 7.62 11.84 -7.51
N VAL A 72 8.20 12.34 -8.61
CA VAL A 72 8.87 11.51 -9.63
C VAL A 72 9.98 10.65 -9.04
N GLY A 73 10.80 11.21 -8.15
CA GLY A 73 11.91 10.49 -7.52
C GLY A 73 11.42 9.39 -6.58
N ASP A 74 10.38 9.66 -5.79
CA ASP A 74 9.79 8.64 -4.92
C ASP A 74 9.10 7.53 -5.72
N ILE A 75 8.40 7.87 -6.80
CA ILE A 75 7.79 6.89 -7.72
C ILE A 75 8.85 5.96 -8.30
N GLN A 76 9.95 6.50 -8.84
CA GLN A 76 11.05 5.72 -9.40
C GLN A 76 11.68 4.81 -8.34
N ASN A 77 11.93 5.33 -7.13
CA ASN A 77 12.49 4.57 -6.02
C ASN A 77 11.57 3.41 -5.60
N VAL A 78 10.25 3.63 -5.56
CA VAL A 78 9.27 2.60 -5.19
C VAL A 78 9.14 1.55 -6.30
N ILE A 79 9.12 1.93 -7.59
CA ILE A 79 9.17 0.97 -8.71
C ILE A 79 10.42 0.08 -8.62
N GLN A 80 11.58 0.68 -8.32
CA GLN A 80 12.82 -0.05 -8.16
C GLN A 80 12.78 -0.97 -6.93
N PHE A 81 12.23 -0.51 -5.81
CA PHE A 81 12.01 -1.31 -4.61
C PHE A 81 11.15 -2.55 -4.89
N ILE A 82 10.01 -2.36 -5.57
CA ILE A 82 9.09 -3.44 -5.93
C ILE A 82 9.83 -4.50 -6.76
N THR A 83 10.56 -4.05 -7.78
CA THR A 83 11.20 -4.92 -8.77
C THR A 83 12.43 -5.64 -8.23
N SER A 84 13.26 -4.96 -7.45
CA SER A 84 14.58 -5.47 -7.04
C SER A 84 14.62 -6.09 -5.64
N GLN A 85 13.64 -5.79 -4.79
CA GLN A 85 13.64 -6.22 -3.38
C GLN A 85 12.34 -6.92 -3.00
N LEU A 86 11.18 -6.27 -3.14
CA LEU A 86 9.91 -6.77 -2.63
C LEU A 86 9.45 -8.08 -3.32
N ILE A 87 9.34 -8.07 -4.65
CA ILE A 87 8.94 -9.27 -5.41
C ILE A 87 9.96 -10.39 -5.23
N PRO A 88 11.28 -10.15 -5.41
CA PRO A 88 12.28 -11.19 -5.17
C PRO A 88 12.24 -11.76 -3.74
N ALA A 89 11.99 -10.95 -2.72
CA ALA A 89 11.84 -11.44 -1.36
C ALA A 89 10.65 -12.38 -1.21
N MET A 90 9.47 -12.02 -1.75
CA MET A 90 8.30 -12.90 -1.72
C MET A 90 8.50 -14.19 -2.52
N GLN A 91 9.21 -14.13 -3.65
CA GLN A 91 9.53 -15.31 -4.46
C GLN A 91 10.49 -16.30 -3.77
N ASN A 92 11.34 -15.79 -2.89
CA ASN A 92 12.31 -16.59 -2.13
C ASN A 92 11.78 -17.04 -0.77
N GLU A 93 10.56 -16.63 -0.39
CA GLU A 93 9.98 -17.06 0.88
C GLU A 93 9.55 -18.54 0.81
N SER A 94 9.85 -19.28 1.87
CA SER A 94 9.54 -20.73 1.95
C SER A 94 8.13 -21.01 2.46
N VAL A 95 7.44 -19.98 2.93
CA VAL A 95 6.12 -20.02 3.57
C VAL A 95 5.25 -18.87 3.06
N ASN A 96 3.94 -19.00 3.27
CA ASN A 96 2.98 -17.91 3.03
C ASN A 96 3.05 -16.84 4.13
N MET A 97 2.32 -15.73 3.95
CA MET A 97 2.28 -14.60 4.89
C MET A 97 1.94 -15.05 6.32
N ASP A 98 0.90 -15.86 6.48
CA ASP A 98 0.51 -16.41 7.78
C ASP A 98 1.61 -17.29 8.40
N GLY A 99 2.24 -18.16 7.60
CA GLY A 99 3.38 -18.97 8.00
C GLY A 99 4.54 -18.14 8.55
N LYS A 100 4.87 -17.02 7.88
CA LYS A 100 5.92 -16.09 8.31
C LYS A 100 5.57 -15.38 9.63
N TYR A 101 4.29 -15.09 9.85
CA TYR A 101 3.81 -14.28 10.97
C TYR A 101 2.99 -15.08 11.98
N GLY A 102 3.45 -16.29 12.32
CA GLY A 102 2.94 -17.07 13.46
C GLY A 102 2.04 -18.25 13.10
N GLY A 103 2.04 -18.69 11.84
CA GLY A 103 1.43 -19.94 11.38
C GLY A 103 -0.09 -19.96 11.28
N THR A 104 -0.76 -18.83 11.55
CA THR A 104 -2.22 -18.70 11.42
C THR A 104 -2.60 -17.32 10.92
N ILE A 105 -3.76 -17.22 10.25
CA ILE A 105 -4.33 -15.94 9.79
C ILE A 105 -4.58 -15.00 10.98
N SER A 106 -5.09 -15.51 12.11
CA SER A 106 -5.31 -14.69 13.30
C SER A 106 -4.00 -14.14 13.88
N SER A 107 -2.92 -14.92 13.86
CA SER A 107 -1.59 -14.44 14.26
C SER A 107 -1.10 -13.32 13.34
N LEU A 108 -1.26 -13.48 12.02
CA LEU A 108 -0.91 -12.46 11.03
C LEU A 108 -1.68 -11.15 11.29
N ILE A 109 -3.02 -11.23 11.40
CA ILE A 109 -3.88 -10.06 11.65
C ILE A 109 -3.51 -9.38 12.96
N ASN A 110 -3.28 -10.15 14.03
CA ASN A 110 -2.86 -9.60 15.31
C ASN A 110 -1.51 -8.89 15.21
N ASN A 111 -0.55 -9.44 14.47
CA ASN A 111 0.74 -8.80 14.24
C ASN A 111 0.60 -7.48 13.46
N ILE A 112 -0.30 -7.43 12.48
CA ILE A 112 -0.59 -6.20 11.71
C ILE A 112 -1.24 -5.15 12.61
N ASN A 113 -2.32 -5.51 13.30
CA ASN A 113 -3.13 -4.58 14.08
C ASN A 113 -2.42 -4.04 15.34
N ASN A 114 -1.38 -4.73 15.82
CA ASN A 114 -0.55 -4.28 16.94
C ASN A 114 0.80 -3.68 16.49
N TYR A 115 0.99 -3.44 15.20
CA TYR A 115 2.20 -2.80 14.69
C TYR A 115 2.17 -1.29 14.95
N ASP A 116 3.08 -0.82 15.80
CA ASP A 116 3.32 0.60 16.00
C ASP A 116 4.48 1.07 15.11
N SER A 117 4.16 1.88 14.11
CA SER A 117 5.14 2.49 13.21
C SER A 117 5.75 3.79 13.74
N GLY A 118 5.22 4.32 14.85
CA GLY A 118 5.51 5.66 15.36
C GLY A 118 5.06 6.80 14.43
N ASP A 119 4.28 6.49 13.39
CA ASP A 119 3.88 7.40 12.33
C ASP A 119 2.38 7.28 12.06
N ILE A 120 1.65 8.30 12.45
CA ILE A 120 0.19 8.36 12.33
C ILE A 120 -0.29 8.28 10.87
N ALA A 121 0.57 8.58 9.90
CA ALA A 121 0.26 8.47 8.48
C ALA A 121 0.58 7.09 7.89
N PHE A 122 1.10 6.17 8.69
CA PHE A 122 1.36 4.78 8.33
C PHE A 122 0.81 3.84 9.42
N MET A 123 -0.51 3.87 9.57
CA MET A 123 -1.25 2.94 10.42
C MET A 123 -1.76 1.76 9.59
N LEU A 124 -1.51 0.55 10.06
CA LEU A 124 -1.96 -0.68 9.39
C LEU A 124 -3.08 -1.30 10.19
N TYR A 125 -4.14 -1.73 9.50
CA TYR A 125 -5.29 -2.35 10.15
C TYR A 125 -5.99 -3.33 9.22
N VAL A 126 -6.29 -4.52 9.72
CA VAL A 126 -7.13 -5.52 9.05
C VAL A 126 -8.39 -5.70 9.88
N SER A 127 -9.52 -5.42 9.24
CA SER A 127 -10.85 -5.46 9.86
C SER A 127 -11.54 -6.81 9.71
N LEU A 128 -11.22 -7.57 8.67
CA LEU A 128 -11.83 -8.86 8.38
C LEU A 128 -11.11 -10.00 9.07
N ASP A 129 -11.87 -11.05 9.39
CA ASP A 129 -11.35 -12.31 9.93
C ASP A 129 -10.52 -13.11 8.91
N TYR A 130 -10.52 -12.69 7.64
CA TYR A 130 -9.81 -13.33 6.55
C TYR A 130 -9.19 -12.33 5.57
N VAL A 131 -7.95 -12.62 5.18
CA VAL A 131 -7.20 -12.00 4.09
C VAL A 131 -6.46 -13.10 3.31
N PRO A 132 -6.18 -12.92 2.01
CA PRO A 132 -5.29 -13.81 1.27
C PRO A 132 -3.93 -13.93 1.97
N VAL A 133 -3.27 -15.08 1.86
CA VAL A 133 -1.97 -15.33 2.54
C VAL A 133 -0.89 -15.75 1.57
N GLU A 134 -1.27 -16.16 0.36
CA GLU A 134 -0.41 -16.68 -0.67
C GLU A 134 0.57 -15.61 -1.16
N MET A 135 1.87 -15.91 -1.16
CA MET A 135 2.88 -14.99 -1.70
C MET A 135 2.61 -14.63 -3.16
N SER A 136 2.11 -15.57 -3.96
CA SER A 136 1.74 -15.32 -5.36
C SER A 136 0.64 -14.28 -5.52
N TYR A 137 -0.32 -14.22 -4.58
CA TYR A 137 -1.37 -13.19 -4.57
C TYR A 137 -0.75 -11.81 -4.40
N TYR A 138 0.12 -11.65 -3.40
CA TYR A 138 0.78 -10.38 -3.10
C TYR A 138 1.84 -9.98 -4.14
N ILE A 139 2.46 -10.95 -4.82
CA ILE A 139 3.29 -10.68 -6.00
C ILE A 139 2.45 -10.09 -7.15
N SER A 140 1.24 -10.59 -7.38
CA SER A 140 0.33 -9.99 -8.39
C SER A 140 0.01 -8.55 -8.02
N LYS A 141 -0.40 -8.30 -6.77
CA LYS A 141 -0.71 -6.95 -6.27
C LYS A 141 0.49 -5.99 -6.35
N ALA A 142 1.69 -6.45 -5.99
CA ALA A 142 2.91 -5.65 -6.14
C ALA A 142 3.19 -5.29 -7.62
N ASN A 143 2.91 -6.19 -8.57
CA ASN A 143 3.02 -5.88 -9.99
C ASN A 143 1.96 -4.86 -10.44
N GLU A 144 0.71 -5.00 -10.01
CA GLU A 144 -0.36 -4.03 -10.33
C GLU A 144 -0.02 -2.63 -9.80
N ILE A 145 0.50 -2.53 -8.56
CA ILE A 145 1.00 -1.27 -7.99
C ILE A 145 2.12 -0.69 -8.84
N LYS A 146 3.10 -1.51 -9.23
CA LYS A 146 4.21 -1.06 -10.09
C LYS A 146 3.69 -0.50 -11.41
N ASP A 147 2.69 -1.15 -12.01
CA ASP A 147 2.11 -0.72 -13.29
C ASP A 147 1.33 0.61 -13.13
N LEU A 148 0.59 0.79 -12.03
CA LEU A 148 -0.06 2.07 -11.68
C LEU A 148 0.97 3.20 -11.54
N LEU A 149 2.05 2.96 -10.79
CA LEU A 149 3.11 3.93 -10.57
C LEU A 149 3.85 4.26 -11.88
N GLN A 150 4.09 3.26 -12.74
CA GLN A 150 4.69 3.46 -14.04
C GLN A 150 3.77 4.28 -14.97
N ALA A 151 2.45 4.06 -14.92
CA ALA A 151 1.48 4.86 -15.66
C ALA A 151 1.48 6.32 -15.17
N SER A 152 1.49 6.54 -13.86
CA SER A 152 1.58 7.87 -13.24
C SER A 152 2.86 8.61 -13.68
N LEU A 153 3.99 7.90 -13.72
CA LEU A 153 5.27 8.42 -14.19
C LEU A 153 5.22 8.79 -15.68
N ASN A 154 4.68 7.90 -16.53
CA ASN A 154 4.62 8.10 -17.98
C ASN A 154 3.70 9.27 -18.36
N LEU A 155 2.58 9.44 -17.64
CA LEU A 155 1.63 10.53 -17.85
C LEU A 155 2.00 11.81 -17.08
N ASN A 156 3.02 11.75 -16.22
CA ASN A 156 3.42 12.84 -15.32
C ASN A 156 2.23 13.43 -14.55
N THR A 157 1.36 12.57 -14.02
CA THR A 157 0.10 12.95 -13.36
C THR A 157 -0.13 12.06 -12.14
N PRO A 158 -0.62 12.58 -10.99
CA PRO A 158 -0.98 11.75 -9.83
C PRO A 158 -2.07 10.73 -10.15
N ILE A 159 -2.07 9.62 -9.42
CA ILE A 159 -3.18 8.66 -9.40
C ILE A 159 -4.34 9.31 -8.63
N LEU A 160 -5.56 9.21 -9.15
CA LEU A 160 -6.78 9.58 -8.41
C LEU A 160 -7.19 8.42 -7.50
N VAL A 161 -7.47 8.74 -6.23
CA VAL A 161 -7.82 7.76 -5.19
C VAL A 161 -9.23 8.03 -4.67
N SER A 162 -10.07 7.00 -4.70
CA SER A 162 -11.45 7.03 -4.21
C SER A 162 -11.66 5.90 -3.22
N TYR A 163 -12.35 6.16 -2.11
CA TYR A 163 -12.73 5.11 -1.16
C TYR A 163 -14.19 4.76 -1.36
N THR A 164 -14.49 3.46 -1.44
CA THR A 164 -15.85 2.94 -1.54
C THR A 164 -16.15 1.98 -0.39
N ASP A 165 -17.38 2.07 0.09
CA ASP A 165 -17.97 1.29 1.20
C ASP A 165 -18.61 -0.03 0.72
#